data_AF-A0A3A8W7W9-F1
#
_entry.id   AF-A0A3A8W7W9-F1
#
_cell.length_a   1.000
_cell.length_b   1.000
_cell.length_c   1.000
_cell.angle_alpha   90.00
_cell.angle_beta   90.00
_cell.angle_gamma   90.00
#
_symmetry.space_group_name_H-M   'P 1'
#
loop_
_entity.id
_entity.type
_entity.pdbx_description
1 polymer ?
#
loop_
_entity_poly.entity_id
_entity_poly.type
_entity_poly.pdbx_seq_one_letter_code
_entity_poly.pdbx_strand_id
1 'polypeptide(L)'
;MSDINEALQAGNRTEGERLVPVSDRGSGHGTAVAGVAAGNGAGSSGRRYRGVAWESQLIVVRLGRSDQDFAGTTEVMEGLDYVIQKAVELQMPVAINLSFGNNNGAHDGQSLFENYITELNGVWKNVIAAASGNEGDARHHARVQLAEREESISFAIGPNERSMTLQIWKQFADDFQVQIESPSGQRISVIREEENAVTYNVGDNKLLVFYGSPSPYTISQEIFMEWLPKRTGGFVEGGIWKIIFTPETIKDGAVNLWLPTIEAVGLSTGFLSADPETTLTVPSAARNIITVGAYRTETDSIASFSGRGNTTDRRYMPTVAAPGVGIMTALPGGGYGARTGTSIAAPFVTGSAALLMEWGECVIILLFLYV
;
A
#
# COMPACT_ATOMS: atom_id res chain seq x y z
N MET A 1 22.38 5.46 -12.16
CA MET A 1 22.98 4.10 -12.18
C MET A 1 24.51 4.09 -12.13
N SER A 2 25.22 5.22 -12.35
CA SER A 2 26.68 5.29 -12.22
C SER A 2 27.16 4.86 -10.83
N ASP A 3 26.49 5.37 -9.78
CA ASP A 3 27.07 5.34 -8.44
C ASP A 3 26.96 3.95 -7.77
N ILE A 4 25.88 3.19 -8.00
CA ILE A 4 25.73 1.83 -7.46
C ILE A 4 26.66 0.84 -8.18
N ASN A 5 26.75 0.92 -9.50
CA ASN A 5 27.62 0.02 -10.26
C ASN A 5 29.10 0.30 -9.93
N GLU A 6 29.49 1.56 -9.77
CA GLU A 6 30.81 1.92 -9.24
C GLU A 6 31.00 1.42 -7.80
N ALA A 7 29.99 1.56 -6.94
CA ALA A 7 30.06 1.07 -5.56
C ALA A 7 30.22 -0.46 -5.48
N LEU A 8 29.60 -1.23 -6.38
CA LEU A 8 29.75 -2.69 -6.46
C LEU A 8 31.11 -3.11 -7.02
N GLN A 9 31.72 -2.28 -7.86
CA GLN A 9 33.07 -2.48 -8.38
C GLN A 9 34.17 -1.98 -7.42
N ALA A 10 33.79 -1.24 -6.38
CA ALA A 10 34.72 -0.81 -5.34
C ALA A 10 35.34 -2.03 -4.66
N GLY A 11 36.68 -2.08 -4.60
CA GLY A 11 37.42 -3.24 -4.10
C GLY A 11 37.18 -3.59 -2.62
N ASN A 12 36.40 -2.80 -1.89
CA ASN A 12 35.91 -3.12 -0.55
C ASN A 12 34.59 -2.41 -0.24
N ARG A 13 33.90 -2.92 0.80
CA ARG A 13 32.58 -2.45 1.24
C ARG A 13 32.57 -0.99 1.70
N THR A 14 33.61 -0.55 2.42
CA THR A 14 33.69 0.81 2.97
C THR A 14 33.68 1.84 1.85
N GLU A 15 34.40 1.57 0.76
CA GLU A 15 34.44 2.48 -0.39
C GLU A 15 33.13 2.46 -1.18
N GLY A 16 32.48 1.30 -1.31
CA GLY A 16 31.14 1.23 -1.89
C GLY A 16 30.11 2.02 -1.08
N GLU A 17 30.14 1.91 0.25
CA GLU A 17 29.26 2.67 1.16
C GLU A 17 29.60 4.17 1.17
N ARG A 18 30.80 4.59 0.76
CA ARG A 18 31.16 6.00 0.56
C ARG A 18 30.52 6.58 -0.70
N LEU A 19 30.51 5.80 -1.79
CA LEU A 19 29.91 6.19 -3.07
C LEU A 19 28.39 6.19 -3.00
N VAL A 20 27.80 5.21 -2.31
CA VAL A 20 26.36 5.12 -2.07
C VAL A 20 26.13 5.01 -0.55
N PRO A 21 26.02 6.15 0.17
CA PRO A 21 25.85 6.18 1.63
C PRO A 21 24.41 5.87 2.06
N VAL A 22 23.79 4.91 1.38
CA VAL A 22 22.38 4.55 1.50
C VAL A 22 22.34 3.03 1.69
N SER A 23 21.63 2.57 2.72
CA SER A 23 21.58 1.15 3.09
C SER A 23 20.18 0.71 3.45
N ASP A 24 19.81 -0.50 3.02
CA ASP A 24 18.59 -1.22 3.42
C ASP A 24 18.80 -2.01 4.73
N ARG A 25 19.85 -1.73 5.51
CA ARG A 25 20.06 -2.42 6.80
C ARG A 25 18.99 -2.11 7.85
N GLY A 26 18.27 -1.00 7.72
CA GLY A 26 17.19 -0.62 8.64
C GLY A 26 15.99 -1.56 8.55
N SER A 27 15.53 -1.81 7.31
CA SER A 27 14.34 -2.61 7.03
C SER A 27 14.68 -4.01 6.55
N GLY A 28 15.54 -4.09 5.53
CA GLY A 28 15.88 -5.32 4.84
C GLY A 28 14.76 -5.83 3.94
N HIS A 29 13.65 -5.09 3.84
CA HIS A 29 12.49 -5.44 3.03
C HIS A 29 12.91 -5.46 1.57
N GLY A 30 13.51 -4.39 1.07
CA GLY A 30 13.95 -4.34 -0.31
C GLY A 30 14.88 -5.49 -0.72
N THR A 31 15.90 -5.75 0.09
CA THR A 31 16.85 -6.85 -0.13
C THR A 31 16.14 -8.20 -0.21
N ALA A 32 15.16 -8.41 0.68
CA ALA A 32 14.34 -9.62 0.69
C ALA A 32 13.46 -9.74 -0.55
N VAL A 33 12.79 -8.67 -0.96
CA VAL A 33 11.97 -8.65 -2.17
C VAL A 33 12.87 -8.94 -3.39
N ALA A 34 14.03 -8.30 -3.48
CA ALA A 34 14.97 -8.47 -4.60
C ALA A 34 15.55 -9.88 -4.68
N GLY A 35 15.82 -10.49 -3.52
CA GLY A 35 16.27 -11.87 -3.43
C GLY A 35 15.27 -12.86 -4.02
N VAL A 36 13.97 -12.65 -3.81
CA VAL A 36 12.91 -13.52 -4.37
C VAL A 36 12.82 -13.40 -5.88
N ALA A 37 12.85 -12.18 -6.42
CA ALA A 37 12.72 -12.00 -7.87
C ALA A 37 13.98 -12.44 -8.63
N ALA A 38 15.18 -12.06 -8.16
CA ALA A 38 16.41 -12.13 -8.95
C ALA A 38 17.67 -12.55 -8.17
N GLY A 39 17.57 -13.00 -6.91
CA GLY A 39 18.74 -13.39 -6.14
C GLY A 39 19.51 -14.56 -6.77
N ASN A 40 20.81 -14.42 -7.00
CA ASN A 40 21.63 -15.50 -7.59
C ASN A 40 21.90 -16.69 -6.64
N GLY A 41 21.46 -16.61 -5.38
CA GLY A 41 21.60 -17.66 -4.39
C GLY A 41 23.03 -17.89 -3.86
N ALA A 42 24.02 -17.07 -4.24
CA ALA A 42 25.44 -17.36 -4.01
C ALA A 42 25.83 -17.54 -2.52
N GLY A 43 25.15 -16.84 -1.61
CA GLY A 43 25.36 -16.98 -0.16
C GLY A 43 24.71 -18.22 0.48
N SER A 44 24.09 -19.11 -0.32
CA SER A 44 23.44 -20.34 0.16
C SER A 44 24.11 -21.59 -0.40
N SER A 45 24.18 -22.65 0.41
CA SER A 45 24.75 -23.94 -0.02
C SER A 45 24.03 -24.45 -1.28
N GLY A 46 24.79 -24.80 -2.32
CA GLY A 46 24.26 -25.27 -3.60
C GLY A 46 23.40 -24.24 -4.35
N ARG A 47 23.46 -22.95 -3.98
CA ARG A 47 22.55 -21.91 -4.50
C ARG A 47 21.07 -22.27 -4.32
N ARG A 48 20.74 -22.87 -3.17
CA ARG A 48 19.38 -23.34 -2.83
C ARG A 48 18.34 -22.23 -2.86
N TYR A 49 18.70 -21.03 -2.43
CA TYR A 49 17.78 -19.88 -2.30
C TYR A 49 17.93 -18.90 -3.47
N ARG A 50 17.95 -19.43 -4.70
CA ARG A 50 17.88 -18.62 -5.91
C ARG A 50 16.49 -18.00 -6.05
N GLY A 51 16.46 -16.74 -6.48
CA GLY A 51 15.26 -16.09 -6.95
C GLY A 51 14.80 -16.66 -8.29
N VAL A 52 13.61 -16.23 -8.73
CA VAL A 52 12.95 -16.78 -9.91
C VAL A 52 13.78 -16.55 -11.18
N ALA A 53 14.20 -15.32 -11.42
CA ALA A 53 14.99 -14.90 -12.58
C ALA A 53 16.39 -14.47 -12.15
N TRP A 54 17.14 -15.43 -11.63
CA TRP A 54 18.42 -15.24 -10.94
C TRP A 54 19.60 -14.78 -11.82
N GLU A 55 19.41 -14.71 -13.15
CA GLU A 55 20.36 -14.13 -14.11
C GLU A 55 19.96 -12.73 -14.59
N SER A 56 18.80 -12.22 -14.17
CA SER A 56 18.33 -10.90 -14.58
C SER A 56 19.16 -9.78 -13.95
N GLN A 57 19.25 -8.67 -14.68
CA GLN A 57 19.80 -7.43 -14.13
C GLN A 57 18.77 -6.73 -13.24
N LEU A 58 19.25 -5.96 -12.27
CA LEU A 58 18.43 -5.19 -11.35
C LEU A 58 18.58 -3.69 -11.57
N ILE A 59 17.45 -3.02 -11.79
CA ILE A 59 17.32 -1.60 -11.43
C ILE A 59 16.82 -1.58 -9.98
N VAL A 60 17.23 -0.60 -9.18
CA VAL A 60 16.79 -0.45 -7.78
C VAL A 60 16.48 1.01 -7.50
N VAL A 61 15.28 1.28 -6.98
CA VAL A 61 14.84 2.61 -6.56
C VAL A 61 14.46 2.53 -5.08
N ARG A 62 15.14 3.34 -4.27
CA ARG A 62 14.77 3.53 -2.86
C ARG A 62 13.74 4.65 -2.79
N LEU A 63 12.62 4.36 -2.14
CA LEU A 63 11.56 5.33 -1.87
C LEU A 63 11.60 5.75 -0.39
N GLY A 64 10.95 6.88 -0.07
CA GLY A 64 10.86 7.40 1.29
C GLY A 64 12.04 8.26 1.70
N ARG A 65 11.74 9.40 2.30
CA ARG A 65 12.70 10.25 3.02
C ARG A 65 12.88 9.73 4.44
N SER A 66 14.05 9.96 5.04
CA SER A 66 14.44 9.43 6.36
C SER A 66 13.53 9.85 7.53
N ASP A 67 12.59 10.76 7.31
CA ASP A 67 11.70 11.38 8.28
C ASP A 67 10.21 11.02 8.11
N GLN A 68 9.84 10.22 7.11
CA GLN A 68 8.45 9.78 6.89
C GLN A 68 8.32 8.26 6.91
N ASP A 69 7.26 7.79 7.57
CA ASP A 69 6.98 6.37 7.72
C ASP A 69 6.56 5.71 6.40
N PHE A 70 6.07 6.47 5.40
CA PHE A 70 5.67 6.02 4.05
C PHE A 70 6.15 6.96 2.94
N ALA A 71 6.51 6.40 1.78
CA ALA A 71 6.80 7.17 0.58
C ALA A 71 5.53 7.84 0.03
N GLY A 72 5.64 9.11 -0.37
CA GLY A 72 4.56 9.83 -1.04
C GLY A 72 4.27 9.24 -2.43
N THR A 73 3.02 9.36 -2.89
CA THR A 73 2.62 8.89 -4.24
C THR A 73 3.47 9.54 -5.34
N THR A 74 3.87 10.80 -5.17
CA THR A 74 4.77 11.50 -6.09
C THR A 74 6.14 10.85 -6.20
N GLU A 75 6.72 10.38 -5.08
CA GLU A 75 8.03 9.70 -5.09
C GLU A 75 7.94 8.36 -5.82
N VAL A 76 6.82 7.63 -5.64
CA VAL A 76 6.58 6.38 -6.36
C VAL A 76 6.46 6.66 -7.86
N MET A 77 5.73 7.71 -8.26
CA MET A 77 5.58 8.11 -9.66
C MET A 77 6.93 8.49 -10.30
N GLU A 78 7.74 9.31 -9.63
CA GLU A 78 9.09 9.67 -10.08
C GLU A 78 10.00 8.44 -10.19
N GLY A 79 9.90 7.51 -9.24
CA GLY A 79 10.63 6.26 -9.28
C GLY A 79 10.24 5.37 -10.47
N LEU A 80 8.95 5.29 -10.78
CA LEU A 80 8.44 4.56 -11.94
C LEU A 80 8.87 5.20 -13.27
N ASP A 81 8.79 6.52 -13.38
CA ASP A 81 9.28 7.27 -14.55
C ASP A 81 10.76 7.01 -14.81
N TYR A 82 11.60 7.14 -13.77
CA TYR A 82 13.03 6.87 -13.86
C TYR A 82 13.33 5.47 -14.40
N VAL A 83 12.57 4.47 -13.94
CA VAL A 83 12.74 3.08 -14.32
C VAL A 83 12.43 2.85 -15.78
N ILE A 84 11.29 3.36 -16.24
CA ILE A 84 10.85 3.22 -17.62
C ILE A 84 11.86 3.92 -18.54
N GLN A 85 12.26 5.15 -18.20
CA GLN A 85 13.29 5.87 -18.96
C GLN A 85 14.61 5.10 -19.01
N LYS A 86 15.01 4.49 -17.89
CA LYS A 86 16.25 3.70 -17.85
C LYS A 86 16.15 2.41 -18.67
N ALA A 87 15.00 1.75 -18.66
CA ALA A 87 14.75 0.57 -19.49
C ALA A 87 14.81 0.91 -20.99
N VAL A 88 14.27 2.07 -21.39
CA VAL A 88 14.39 2.62 -22.75
C VAL A 88 15.84 2.90 -23.10
N GLU A 89 16.60 3.58 -22.22
CA GLU A 89 18.02 3.89 -22.43
C GLU A 89 18.87 2.63 -22.62
N LEU A 90 18.60 1.58 -21.83
CA LEU A 90 19.29 0.29 -21.92
C LEU A 90 18.77 -0.59 -23.07
N GLN A 91 17.69 -0.17 -23.73
CA GLN A 91 16.98 -0.94 -24.75
C GLN A 91 16.58 -2.35 -24.28
N MET A 92 16.17 -2.50 -23.02
CA MET A 92 15.73 -3.77 -22.45
C MET A 92 14.31 -3.67 -21.88
N PRO A 93 13.43 -4.66 -22.09
CA PRO A 93 12.18 -4.83 -21.36
C PRO A 93 12.39 -4.82 -19.84
N VAL A 94 11.38 -4.38 -19.11
CA VAL A 94 11.43 -4.29 -17.64
C VAL A 94 10.21 -4.89 -16.96
N ALA A 95 10.42 -5.82 -16.04
CA ALA A 95 9.40 -6.28 -15.11
C ALA A 95 9.52 -5.50 -13.79
N ILE A 96 8.45 -4.80 -13.38
CA ILE A 96 8.43 -3.85 -12.28
C ILE A 96 7.67 -4.44 -11.09
N ASN A 97 8.33 -4.57 -9.94
CA ASN A 97 7.70 -4.99 -8.69
C ASN A 97 7.36 -3.81 -7.76
N LEU A 98 6.08 -3.59 -7.51
CA LEU A 98 5.53 -2.65 -6.53
C LEU A 98 5.12 -3.39 -5.24
N SER A 99 6.08 -3.56 -4.33
CA SER A 99 5.82 -4.08 -2.97
C SER A 99 5.54 -2.94 -1.98
N PHE A 100 4.61 -2.08 -2.36
CA PHE A 100 4.18 -0.88 -1.64
C PHE A 100 2.66 -0.75 -1.72
N GLY A 101 2.04 -0.27 -0.66
CA GLY A 101 0.69 0.25 -0.74
C GLY A 101 0.20 0.81 0.59
N ASN A 102 -0.83 1.64 0.52
CA ASN A 102 -1.53 2.18 1.67
C ASN A 102 -3.05 2.13 1.47
N ASN A 103 -3.82 2.51 2.48
CA ASN A 103 -5.28 2.54 2.39
C ASN A 103 -5.83 3.89 1.90
N ASN A 104 -4.98 4.78 1.38
CA ASN A 104 -5.36 6.13 0.98
C ASN A 104 -5.88 6.15 -0.46
N GLY A 105 -7.19 6.17 -0.61
CA GLY A 105 -7.88 6.29 -1.89
C GLY A 105 -9.22 5.56 -1.89
N ALA A 106 -9.95 5.68 -3.00
CA ALA A 106 -11.26 5.06 -3.18
C ALA A 106 -11.19 3.55 -3.45
N HIS A 107 -10.01 3.03 -3.78
CA HIS A 107 -9.80 1.63 -4.21
C HIS A 107 -10.61 1.23 -5.45
N ASP A 108 -10.92 2.21 -6.33
CA ASP A 108 -11.63 2.01 -7.60
C ASP A 108 -10.69 2.03 -8.82
N GLY A 109 -9.39 2.26 -8.62
CA GLY A 109 -8.41 2.37 -9.70
C GLY A 109 -8.49 3.69 -10.48
N GLN A 110 -9.17 4.73 -9.96
CA GLN A 110 -9.40 5.99 -10.66
C GLN A 110 -8.66 7.18 -10.06
N SER A 111 -7.88 6.99 -8.99
CA SER A 111 -7.02 8.07 -8.50
C SER A 111 -5.99 8.49 -9.56
N LEU A 112 -5.50 9.73 -9.52
CA LEU A 112 -4.44 10.19 -10.42
C LEU A 112 -3.20 9.29 -10.37
N PHE A 113 -2.89 8.77 -9.17
CA PHE A 113 -1.79 7.86 -8.94
C PHE A 113 -1.98 6.50 -9.62
N GLU A 114 -3.17 5.90 -9.49
CA GLU A 114 -3.50 4.62 -10.13
C GLU A 114 -3.65 4.74 -11.65
N ASN A 115 -4.22 5.86 -12.12
CA ASN A 115 -4.30 6.17 -13.55
C ASN A 115 -2.90 6.34 -14.14
N TYR A 116 -2.00 7.06 -13.47
CA TYR A 116 -0.60 7.19 -13.91
C TYR A 116 0.06 5.81 -14.08
N ILE A 117 -0.07 4.92 -13.09
CA ILE A 117 0.46 3.55 -13.16
C ILE A 117 -0.18 2.77 -14.31
N THR A 118 -1.49 2.92 -14.52
CA THR A 118 -2.22 2.27 -15.62
C THR A 118 -1.66 2.68 -16.98
N GLU A 119 -1.40 3.98 -17.18
CA GLU A 119 -0.87 4.55 -18.43
C GLU A 119 0.56 4.10 -18.73
N LEU A 120 1.37 3.77 -17.72
CA LEU A 120 2.73 3.28 -17.93
C LEU A 120 2.78 1.97 -18.73
N ASN A 121 1.74 1.14 -18.69
CA ASN A 121 1.68 -0.06 -19.53
C ASN A 121 1.68 0.26 -21.04
N GLY A 122 1.35 1.51 -21.43
CA GLY A 122 1.47 2.00 -22.80
C GLY A 122 2.87 2.50 -23.19
N VAL A 123 3.82 2.55 -22.24
CA VAL A 123 5.15 3.14 -22.43
C VAL A 123 6.23 2.07 -22.32
N TRP A 124 6.95 1.81 -23.42
CA TRP A 124 8.01 0.79 -23.48
C TRP A 124 7.52 -0.65 -23.20
N LYS A 125 8.42 -1.62 -23.34
CA LYS A 125 8.12 -3.03 -23.04
C LYS A 125 8.19 -3.25 -21.53
N ASN A 126 7.06 -3.12 -20.83
CA ASN A 126 7.03 -3.31 -19.38
C ASN A 126 5.83 -4.14 -18.89
N VAL A 127 5.97 -4.69 -17.69
CA VAL A 127 4.89 -5.31 -16.90
C VAL A 127 5.05 -4.83 -15.47
N ILE A 128 3.94 -4.45 -14.84
CA ILE A 128 3.91 -4.02 -13.44
C ILE A 128 3.15 -5.06 -12.62
N ALA A 129 3.78 -5.56 -11.56
CA ALA A 129 3.16 -6.41 -10.56
C ALA A 129 3.14 -5.69 -9.20
N ALA A 130 1.98 -5.63 -8.55
CA ALA A 130 1.79 -5.00 -7.26
C ALA A 130 1.35 -6.00 -6.20
N ALA A 131 1.90 -5.87 -4.99
CA ALA A 131 1.43 -6.59 -3.83
C ALA A 131 0.01 -6.13 -3.45
N SER A 132 -0.89 -7.06 -3.12
CA SER A 132 -2.28 -6.72 -2.77
C SER A 132 -2.46 -6.05 -1.40
N GLY A 133 -1.40 -5.94 -0.60
CA GLY A 133 -1.47 -5.41 0.77
C GLY A 133 -1.66 -6.49 1.84
N ASN A 134 -1.37 -6.14 3.10
CA ASN A 134 -1.43 -7.06 4.25
C ASN A 134 -2.63 -6.77 5.18
N GLU A 135 -3.69 -6.17 4.63
CA GLU A 135 -4.82 -5.65 5.41
C GLU A 135 -5.99 -6.63 5.54
N GLY A 136 -5.86 -7.85 5.01
CA GLY A 136 -6.96 -8.82 4.90
C GLY A 136 -7.60 -9.24 6.23
N ASP A 137 -6.83 -9.24 7.31
CA ASP A 137 -7.30 -9.51 8.69
C ASP A 137 -7.00 -8.36 9.66
N ALA A 138 -6.57 -7.21 9.15
CA ALA A 138 -6.11 -6.07 9.96
C ALA A 138 -7.24 -5.26 10.61
N ARG A 139 -8.50 -5.47 10.19
CA ARG A 139 -9.69 -4.73 10.67
C ARG A 139 -9.65 -3.24 10.36
N HIS A 140 -8.97 -2.83 9.30
CA HIS A 140 -8.85 -1.43 8.88
C HIS A 140 -9.78 -1.03 7.74
N HIS A 141 -10.66 -1.92 7.31
CA HIS A 141 -11.75 -1.60 6.40
C HIS A 141 -13.10 -1.92 7.03
N ALA A 142 -14.09 -1.07 6.79
CA ALA A 142 -15.49 -1.36 7.08
C ALA A 142 -16.39 -0.70 6.04
N ARG A 143 -17.57 -1.30 5.83
CA ARG A 143 -18.56 -0.83 4.87
C ARG A 143 -19.92 -0.67 5.53
N VAL A 144 -20.60 0.41 5.19
CA VAL A 144 -22.03 0.62 5.49
C VAL A 144 -22.81 0.63 4.19
N GLN A 145 -23.99 0.02 4.22
CA GLN A 145 -25.01 0.20 3.19
C GLN A 145 -26.10 1.12 3.76
N LEU A 146 -26.05 2.40 3.41
CA LEU A 146 -27.07 3.37 3.79
C LEU A 146 -28.34 3.19 2.96
N ALA A 147 -29.47 3.43 3.62
CA ALA A 147 -30.80 3.46 3.01
C ALA A 147 -31.62 4.56 3.70
N GLU A 148 -32.73 4.23 4.36
CA GLU A 148 -33.62 5.22 5.02
C GLU A 148 -33.35 5.40 6.52
N ARG A 149 -32.59 4.49 7.14
CA ARG A 149 -32.35 4.49 8.59
C ARG A 149 -30.93 4.93 8.92
N GLU A 150 -30.78 5.46 10.13
CA GLU A 150 -29.47 5.71 10.72
C GLU A 150 -28.66 4.41 10.80
N GLU A 151 -27.39 4.51 10.42
CA GLU A 151 -26.41 3.45 10.58
C GLU A 151 -25.19 3.99 11.35
N SER A 152 -24.47 3.11 12.03
CA SER A 152 -23.27 3.53 12.77
C SER A 152 -22.17 2.50 12.68
N ILE A 153 -20.93 2.98 12.68
CA ILE A 153 -19.73 2.16 12.76
C ILE A 153 -18.93 2.56 13.99
N SER A 154 -18.43 1.56 14.71
CA SER A 154 -17.53 1.75 15.83
C SER A 154 -16.13 1.25 15.50
N PHE A 155 -15.13 2.02 15.92
CA PHE A 155 -13.72 1.69 15.79
C PHE A 155 -12.99 2.01 17.09
N ALA A 156 -11.94 1.25 17.37
CA ALA A 156 -11.05 1.51 18.48
C ALA A 156 -9.86 2.33 17.99
N ILE A 157 -9.47 3.32 18.79
CA ILE A 157 -8.14 3.94 18.71
C ILE A 157 -7.31 3.36 19.86
N GLY A 158 -6.17 2.77 19.52
CA GLY A 158 -5.21 2.20 20.46
C GLY A 158 -4.50 3.25 21.33
N PRO A 159 -3.76 2.81 22.35
CA PRO A 159 -2.92 3.72 23.12
C PRO A 159 -1.73 4.20 22.28
N ASN A 160 -1.25 5.41 22.58
CA ASN A 160 -0.04 6.00 22.00
C ASN A 160 -0.08 6.32 20.50
N GLU A 161 -1.26 6.43 19.91
CA GLU A 161 -1.40 6.93 18.54
C GLU A 161 -1.12 8.45 18.51
N ARG A 162 -0.15 8.89 17.69
CA ARG A 162 0.20 10.32 17.58
C ARG A 162 -0.78 11.11 16.74
N SER A 163 -1.42 10.42 15.80
CA SER A 163 -2.48 10.90 14.93
C SER A 163 -3.27 9.67 14.49
N MET A 164 -4.52 9.87 14.09
CA MET A 164 -5.31 8.81 13.46
C MET A 164 -6.07 9.41 12.29
N THR A 165 -5.92 8.84 11.10
CA THR A 165 -6.71 9.25 9.94
C THR A 165 -7.82 8.26 9.67
N LEU A 166 -8.85 8.72 8.98
CA LEU A 166 -9.91 7.88 8.45
C LEU A 166 -10.35 8.45 7.11
N GLN A 167 -10.36 7.59 6.10
CA GLN A 167 -10.94 7.91 4.81
C GLN A 167 -12.33 7.31 4.71
N ILE A 168 -13.30 8.13 4.34
CA ILE A 168 -14.65 7.69 4.03
C ILE A 168 -14.91 7.99 2.57
N TRP A 169 -15.30 6.98 1.80
CA TRP A 169 -15.61 7.11 0.39
C TRP A 169 -17.05 6.71 0.12
N LYS A 170 -17.76 7.57 -0.61
CA LYS A 170 -19.16 7.39 -1.03
C LYS A 170 -19.35 7.87 -2.47
N GLN A 171 -20.52 7.62 -3.04
CA GLN A 171 -20.95 8.31 -4.26
C GLN A 171 -21.29 9.78 -3.95
N PHE A 172 -20.83 10.72 -4.77
CA PHE A 172 -21.12 12.16 -4.58
C PHE A 172 -22.62 12.48 -4.53
N ALA A 173 -23.43 11.69 -5.25
CA ALA A 173 -24.88 11.85 -5.30
C ALA A 173 -25.60 11.43 -4.01
N ASP A 174 -24.94 10.72 -3.10
CA ASP A 174 -25.48 10.37 -1.79
C ASP A 174 -25.25 11.52 -0.81
N ASP A 175 -26.27 11.87 -0.03
CA ASP A 175 -26.22 12.91 0.98
C ASP A 175 -26.70 12.37 2.33
N PHE A 176 -25.91 12.66 3.37
CA PHE A 176 -26.15 12.21 4.74
C PHE A 176 -25.35 13.08 5.71
N GLN A 177 -25.87 13.21 6.93
CA GLN A 177 -25.18 13.85 8.03
C GLN A 177 -24.20 12.88 8.68
N VAL A 178 -23.09 13.43 9.18
CA VAL A 178 -22.08 12.69 9.94
C VAL A 178 -22.02 13.23 11.37
N GLN A 179 -22.17 12.34 12.35
CA GLN A 179 -21.88 12.63 13.75
C GLN A 179 -20.77 11.74 14.27
N ILE A 180 -19.97 12.30 15.18
CA ILE A 180 -18.88 11.60 15.86
C ILE A 180 -19.18 11.57 17.35
N GLU A 181 -19.09 10.38 17.94
CA GLU A 181 -19.19 10.14 19.37
C GLU A 181 -17.82 9.72 19.93
N SER A 182 -17.34 10.44 20.94
CA SER A 182 -16.11 10.13 21.66
C SER A 182 -16.28 8.94 22.63
N PRO A 183 -15.17 8.37 23.14
CA PRO A 183 -15.23 7.33 24.18
C PRO A 183 -15.94 7.76 25.47
N SER A 184 -15.93 9.06 25.76
CA SER A 184 -16.65 9.68 26.88
C SER A 184 -18.14 9.94 26.61
N GLY A 185 -18.63 9.63 25.40
CA GLY A 185 -20.02 9.84 24.97
C GLY A 185 -20.31 11.26 24.46
N GLN A 186 -19.31 12.11 24.30
CA GLN A 186 -19.50 13.44 23.71
C GLN A 186 -19.82 13.29 22.22
N ARG A 187 -20.94 13.84 21.77
CA ARG A 187 -21.33 13.86 20.36
C ARG A 187 -21.12 15.22 19.72
N ILE A 188 -20.63 15.23 18.49
CA ILE A 188 -20.56 16.41 17.63
C ILE A 188 -21.16 16.09 16.26
N SER A 189 -21.81 17.09 15.64
CA SER A 189 -22.18 17.03 14.22
C SER A 189 -21.09 17.67 13.39
N VAL A 190 -20.69 17.01 12.31
CA VAL A 190 -19.75 17.53 11.34
C VAL A 190 -20.52 18.32 10.28
N ILE A 191 -20.17 19.59 10.08
CA ILE A 191 -20.68 20.38 8.97
C ILE A 191 -20.00 19.97 7.66
N ARG A 192 -20.79 19.91 6.60
CA ARG A 192 -20.29 19.71 5.23
C ARG A 192 -19.81 21.05 4.69
N GLU A 193 -18.50 21.24 4.67
CA GLU A 193 -17.85 22.37 4.01
C GLU A 193 -16.90 21.81 2.95
N GLU A 194 -17.23 22.02 1.69
CA GLU A 194 -16.42 21.55 0.57
C GLU A 194 -15.18 22.45 0.42
N GLU A 195 -14.05 21.84 0.05
CA GLU A 195 -12.77 22.51 -0.23
C GLU A 195 -12.05 23.18 0.96
N ASN A 196 -12.69 23.29 2.13
CA ASN A 196 -12.07 23.77 3.36
C ASN A 196 -12.07 22.71 4.45
N ALA A 197 -10.95 22.60 5.16
CA ALA A 197 -10.86 21.74 6.33
C ALA A 197 -11.42 22.45 7.57
N VAL A 198 -12.35 21.80 8.28
CA VAL A 198 -12.97 22.31 9.50
C VAL A 198 -12.42 21.55 10.70
N THR A 199 -12.06 22.27 11.77
CA THR A 199 -11.54 21.66 13.00
C THR A 199 -12.57 21.69 14.12
N TYR A 200 -12.77 20.54 14.77
CA TYR A 200 -13.65 20.37 15.93
C TYR A 200 -12.85 19.99 17.17
N ASN A 201 -13.41 20.27 18.35
CA ASN A 201 -12.93 19.71 19.60
C ASN A 201 -13.88 18.60 20.04
N VAL A 202 -13.39 17.37 20.16
CA VAL A 202 -14.17 16.20 20.57
C VAL A 202 -13.33 15.32 21.49
N GLY A 203 -13.85 15.04 22.69
CA GLY A 203 -13.07 14.40 23.74
C GLY A 203 -11.81 15.20 24.08
N ASP A 204 -10.65 14.53 24.19
CA ASP A 204 -9.32 15.17 24.34
C ASP A 204 -8.58 15.39 23.01
N ASN A 205 -9.32 15.37 21.90
CA ASN A 205 -8.77 15.49 20.54
C ASN A 205 -9.22 16.76 19.83
N LYS A 206 -8.41 17.16 18.84
CA LYS A 206 -8.84 17.96 17.70
C LYS A 206 -9.19 17.00 16.57
N LEU A 207 -10.35 17.20 15.94
CA LEU A 207 -10.75 16.46 14.76
C LEU A 207 -10.74 17.41 13.57
N LEU A 208 -9.83 17.21 12.63
CA LEU A 208 -9.85 17.86 11.33
C LEU A 208 -10.78 17.06 10.42
N VAL A 209 -11.70 17.72 9.70
CA VAL A 209 -12.53 17.08 8.68
C VAL A 209 -12.45 17.87 7.39
N PHE A 210 -12.27 17.17 6.28
CA PHE A 210 -12.21 17.73 4.94
C PHE A 210 -13.16 16.96 4.01
N TYR A 211 -14.04 17.69 3.31
CA TYR A 211 -14.86 17.12 2.24
C TYR A 211 -14.21 17.42 0.91
N GLY A 212 -13.78 16.37 0.22
CA GLY A 212 -13.26 16.49 -1.13
C GLY A 212 -14.36 16.83 -2.13
N SER A 213 -14.01 17.56 -3.18
CA SER A 213 -14.86 17.72 -4.36
C SER A 213 -14.67 16.52 -5.29
N PRO A 214 -15.72 16.05 -5.99
CA PRO A 214 -15.54 15.05 -7.03
C PRO A 214 -14.62 15.60 -8.12
N SER A 215 -13.79 14.73 -8.71
CA SER A 215 -12.92 15.13 -9.82
C SER A 215 -13.60 14.86 -11.16
N PRO A 216 -13.13 15.46 -12.28
CA PRO A 216 -13.64 15.12 -13.61
C PRO A 216 -13.53 13.63 -13.99
N TYR A 217 -12.70 12.88 -13.27
CA TYR A 217 -12.38 11.48 -13.55
C TYR A 217 -13.09 10.50 -12.62
N THR A 218 -13.66 10.95 -11.50
CA THR A 218 -14.41 10.08 -10.57
C THR A 218 -15.56 10.83 -9.89
N ILE A 219 -16.69 10.13 -9.79
CA ILE A 219 -17.88 10.56 -9.04
C ILE A 219 -17.80 10.14 -7.56
N SER A 220 -16.77 9.39 -7.17
CA SER A 220 -16.46 9.06 -5.79
C SER A 220 -16.05 10.32 -5.03
N GLN A 221 -16.61 10.53 -3.85
CA GLN A 221 -16.30 11.66 -2.97
C GLN A 221 -15.60 11.16 -1.71
N GLU A 222 -14.49 11.81 -1.35
CA GLU A 222 -13.77 11.60 -0.10
C GLU A 222 -14.33 12.48 1.02
N ILE A 223 -14.47 11.90 2.20
CA ILE A 223 -14.51 12.63 3.48
C ILE A 223 -13.31 12.16 4.27
N PHE A 224 -12.31 13.04 4.38
CA PHE A 224 -11.09 12.78 5.13
C PHE A 224 -11.23 13.30 6.55
N MET A 225 -10.87 12.47 7.53
CA MET A 225 -10.88 12.86 8.94
C MET A 225 -9.52 12.56 9.56
N GLU A 226 -9.05 13.46 10.42
CA GLU A 226 -7.81 13.28 11.17
C GLU A 226 -8.00 13.68 12.64
N TRP A 227 -7.78 12.73 13.54
CA TRP A 227 -7.68 12.96 14.97
C TRP A 227 -6.25 13.35 15.31
N LEU A 228 -6.12 14.50 15.96
CA LEU A 228 -4.88 15.04 16.48
C LEU A 228 -4.99 15.24 18.00
N PRO A 229 -3.91 15.03 18.76
CA PRO A 229 -3.88 15.36 20.17
C PRO A 229 -4.07 16.87 20.37
N LYS A 230 -4.83 17.27 21.40
CA LYS A 230 -4.96 18.70 21.74
C LYS A 230 -3.64 19.35 22.12
N ARG A 231 -2.74 18.56 22.73
CA ARG A 231 -1.40 19.00 23.15
C ARG A 231 -0.36 18.55 22.14
N THR A 232 0.51 19.46 21.74
CA THR A 232 1.66 19.15 20.90
C THR A 232 2.53 18.07 21.56
N GLY A 233 2.86 17.03 20.81
CA GLY A 233 3.63 15.88 21.31
C GLY A 233 2.83 14.92 22.20
N GLY A 234 1.50 15.12 22.31
CA GLY A 234 0.60 14.19 22.98
C GLY A 234 0.18 13.02 22.08
N PHE A 235 -0.81 12.27 22.57
CA PHE A 235 -1.43 11.15 21.86
C PHE A 235 -2.93 11.38 21.73
N VAL A 236 -3.53 10.80 20.70
CA VAL A 236 -4.97 10.77 20.49
C VAL A 236 -5.63 10.01 21.65
N GLU A 237 -6.77 10.50 22.12
CA GLU A 237 -7.61 9.80 23.11
C GLU A 237 -8.00 8.42 22.58
N GLY A 238 -7.37 7.39 23.16
CA GLY A 238 -7.70 5.99 22.89
C GLY A 238 -9.07 5.61 23.47
N GLY A 239 -9.68 4.58 22.89
CA GLY A 239 -11.00 4.10 23.27
C GLY A 239 -11.87 3.80 22.06
N ILE A 240 -13.15 3.53 22.32
CA ILE A 240 -14.13 3.23 21.27
C ILE A 240 -14.76 4.54 20.81
N TRP A 241 -14.53 4.85 19.55
CA TRP A 241 -15.17 5.93 18.83
C TRP A 241 -16.32 5.38 18.00
N LYS A 242 -17.35 6.20 17.76
CA LYS A 242 -18.46 5.84 16.89
C LYS A 242 -18.74 6.95 15.88
N ILE A 243 -18.96 6.54 14.64
CA ILE A 243 -19.45 7.40 13.55
C ILE A 243 -20.89 7.02 13.28
N ILE A 244 -21.74 8.02 13.21
CA ILE A 244 -23.17 7.86 12.99
C ILE A 244 -23.50 8.58 11.68
N PHE A 245 -24.17 7.86 10.79
CA PHE A 245 -24.60 8.34 9.49
C PHE A 245 -26.12 8.46 9.49
N THR A 246 -26.63 9.68 9.31
CA THR A 246 -28.07 9.94 9.22
C THR A 246 -28.42 10.25 7.76
N PRO A 247 -29.11 9.34 7.04
CA PRO A 247 -29.43 9.55 5.63
C PRO A 247 -30.29 10.78 5.38
N GLU A 248 -30.01 11.49 4.28
CA GLU A 248 -30.88 12.56 3.76
C GLU A 248 -31.38 12.21 2.36
N THR A 249 -30.48 12.09 1.38
CA THR A 249 -30.81 11.68 0.01
C THR A 249 -29.86 10.58 -0.45
N ILE A 250 -30.32 9.34 -0.50
CA ILE A 250 -29.47 8.20 -0.88
C ILE A 250 -29.88 7.68 -2.27
N LYS A 251 -28.87 7.45 -3.13
CA LYS A 251 -28.98 6.88 -4.47
C LYS A 251 -28.32 5.51 -4.57
N ASP A 252 -27.07 5.38 -4.11
CA ASP A 252 -26.32 4.11 -4.10
C ASP A 252 -26.18 3.58 -2.67
N GLY A 253 -25.78 4.45 -1.74
CA GLY A 253 -25.70 4.17 -0.30
C GLY A 253 -24.50 3.36 0.14
N ALA A 254 -23.60 2.94 -0.76
CA ALA A 254 -22.35 2.31 -0.36
C ALA A 254 -21.38 3.35 0.23
N VAL A 255 -21.03 3.17 1.50
CA VAL A 255 -20.03 3.98 2.20
C VAL A 255 -18.93 3.06 2.67
N ASN A 256 -17.72 3.24 2.16
CA ASN A 256 -16.54 2.47 2.57
C ASN A 256 -15.65 3.34 3.45
N LEU A 257 -15.04 2.74 4.46
CA LEU A 257 -14.23 3.41 5.45
C LEU A 257 -12.90 2.68 5.58
N TRP A 258 -11.79 3.40 5.47
CA TRP A 258 -10.47 2.86 5.71
C TRP A 258 -9.70 3.64 6.76
N LEU A 259 -9.11 2.89 7.68
CA LEU A 259 -8.09 3.35 8.62
C LEU A 259 -6.70 3.18 7.98
N PRO A 260 -5.63 3.78 8.54
CA PRO A 260 -4.27 3.55 8.08
C PRO A 260 -3.89 2.08 8.11
N THR A 261 -2.84 1.71 7.38
CA THR A 261 -2.40 0.32 7.32
C THR A 261 -1.84 -0.18 8.66
N ILE A 262 -1.73 -1.50 8.81
CA ILE A 262 -1.18 -2.15 10.00
C ILE A 262 0.26 -1.76 10.33
N GLU A 263 1.02 -1.23 9.36
CA GLU A 263 2.35 -0.68 9.59
C GLU A 263 2.32 0.74 10.19
N ALA A 264 1.21 1.48 10.03
CA ALA A 264 1.07 2.87 10.45
C ALA A 264 0.38 3.04 11.83
N VAL A 265 -0.39 2.05 12.27
CA VAL A 265 -1.14 2.10 13.54
C VAL A 265 -0.90 0.86 14.40
N GLY A 266 -1.14 0.97 15.71
CA GLY A 266 -1.01 -0.15 16.63
C GLY A 266 -2.10 -1.22 16.44
N LEU A 267 -1.79 -2.47 16.78
CA LEU A 267 -2.68 -3.64 16.61
C LEU A 267 -4.05 -3.54 17.31
N SER A 268 -4.20 -2.62 18.27
CA SER A 268 -5.46 -2.36 18.96
C SER A 268 -6.35 -1.34 18.26
N THR A 269 -5.82 -0.62 17.28
CA THR A 269 -6.55 0.33 16.44
C THR A 269 -7.24 -0.45 15.32
N GLY A 270 -8.53 -0.22 15.11
CA GLY A 270 -9.29 -0.99 14.11
C GLY A 270 -10.80 -0.98 14.34
N PHE A 271 -11.56 -1.31 13.29
CA PHE A 271 -13.01 -1.44 13.37
C PHE A 271 -13.45 -2.60 14.28
N LEU A 272 -14.53 -2.40 15.03
CA LEU A 272 -15.13 -3.45 15.85
C LEU A 272 -15.97 -4.43 15.02
N SER A 273 -16.46 -3.98 13.87
CA SER A 273 -17.18 -4.79 12.88
C SER A 273 -16.59 -4.47 11.50
N ALA A 274 -15.39 -5.01 11.25
CA ALA A 274 -14.68 -4.83 9.98
C ALA A 274 -15.33 -5.63 8.85
N ASP A 275 -15.20 -5.10 7.63
CA ASP A 275 -15.56 -5.82 6.40
C ASP A 275 -14.27 -6.42 5.81
N PRO A 276 -14.19 -7.75 5.63
CA PRO A 276 -12.98 -8.41 5.12
C PRO A 276 -12.80 -8.23 3.60
N GLU A 277 -13.81 -7.77 2.88
CA GLU A 277 -13.75 -7.50 1.44
C GLU A 277 -13.20 -6.09 1.19
N THR A 278 -12.58 -5.84 0.02
CA THR A 278 -12.00 -4.52 -0.36
C THR A 278 -10.86 -4.07 0.57
N THR A 279 -10.03 -5.04 0.97
CA THR A 279 -8.82 -4.82 1.80
C THR A 279 -7.54 -4.76 0.96
N LEU A 280 -7.70 -4.57 -0.35
CA LEU A 280 -6.59 -4.26 -1.25
C LEU A 280 -5.98 -2.93 -0.84
N THR A 281 -4.67 -2.74 -1.02
CA THR A 281 -4.04 -1.42 -0.82
C THR A 281 -3.95 -0.68 -2.15
N VAL A 282 -3.93 0.65 -2.13
CA VAL A 282 -3.58 1.47 -3.30
C VAL A 282 -2.06 1.41 -3.49
N PRO A 283 -1.53 1.12 -4.70
CA PRO A 283 -2.19 1.15 -6.01
C PRO A 283 -2.58 -0.22 -6.57
N SER A 284 -2.71 -1.26 -5.75
CA SER A 284 -3.03 -2.62 -6.24
C SER A 284 -4.43 -2.74 -6.86
N ALA A 285 -5.28 -1.72 -6.71
CA ALA A 285 -6.53 -1.58 -7.43
C ALA A 285 -6.38 -0.92 -8.81
N ALA A 286 -5.19 -0.44 -9.22
CA ALA A 286 -4.97 0.12 -10.55
C ALA A 286 -5.33 -0.87 -11.67
N ARG A 287 -5.67 -0.35 -12.85
CA ARG A 287 -6.02 -1.19 -14.00
C ARG A 287 -4.75 -1.64 -14.74
N ASN A 288 -4.87 -2.73 -15.48
CA ASN A 288 -3.83 -3.26 -16.37
C ASN A 288 -2.50 -3.63 -15.67
N ILE A 289 -2.47 -3.73 -14.35
CA ILE A 289 -1.35 -4.29 -13.59
C ILE A 289 -1.69 -5.69 -13.09
N ILE A 290 -0.67 -6.44 -12.68
CA ILE A 290 -0.85 -7.75 -12.06
C ILE A 290 -0.90 -7.58 -10.54
N THR A 291 -2.07 -7.75 -9.96
CA THR A 291 -2.22 -7.67 -8.49
C THR A 291 -2.03 -9.04 -7.87
N VAL A 292 -1.12 -9.12 -6.89
CA VAL A 292 -0.60 -10.38 -6.36
C VAL A 292 -0.96 -10.55 -4.88
N GLY A 293 -1.82 -11.52 -4.60
CA GLY A 293 -2.10 -12.00 -3.25
C GLY A 293 -1.05 -12.99 -2.74
N ALA A 294 -1.11 -13.30 -1.45
CA ALA A 294 -0.20 -14.25 -0.79
C ALA A 294 -0.93 -15.52 -0.38
N TYR A 295 -0.30 -16.68 -0.61
CA TYR A 295 -0.74 -17.95 -0.05
C TYR A 295 0.39 -18.67 0.70
N ARG A 296 -0.01 -19.62 1.54
CA ARG A 296 0.88 -20.53 2.28
C ARG A 296 1.07 -21.82 1.49
N THR A 297 2.32 -22.15 1.16
CA THR A 297 2.67 -23.34 0.38
C THR A 297 2.41 -24.66 1.09
N GLU A 298 2.56 -24.71 2.42
CA GLU A 298 2.42 -25.97 3.18
C GLU A 298 0.98 -26.48 3.24
N THR A 299 0.00 -25.57 3.16
CA THR A 299 -1.42 -25.87 3.36
C THR A 299 -2.29 -25.54 2.15
N ASP A 300 -1.70 -24.98 1.09
CA ASP A 300 -2.40 -24.50 -0.11
C ASP A 300 -3.58 -23.57 0.22
N SER A 301 -3.37 -22.69 1.20
CA SER A 301 -4.40 -21.77 1.69
C SER A 301 -3.97 -20.32 1.54
N ILE A 302 -4.91 -19.44 1.19
CA ILE A 302 -4.69 -17.99 1.19
C ILE A 302 -4.21 -17.53 2.57
N ALA A 303 -3.20 -16.65 2.59
CA ALA A 303 -2.69 -16.07 3.82
C ALA A 303 -3.74 -15.13 4.43
N SER A 304 -3.95 -15.19 5.75
CA SER A 304 -5.01 -14.42 6.42
C SER A 304 -4.86 -12.91 6.22
N PHE A 305 -3.63 -12.41 6.19
CA PHE A 305 -3.31 -11.00 5.94
C PHE A 305 -3.48 -10.59 4.46
N SER A 306 -3.54 -11.53 3.51
CA SER A 306 -3.57 -11.17 2.09
C SER A 306 -4.80 -10.31 1.80
N GLY A 307 -4.55 -9.09 1.31
CA GLY A 307 -5.59 -8.18 0.84
C GLY A 307 -6.49 -8.88 -0.17
N ARG A 308 -7.79 -8.73 0.00
CA ARG A 308 -8.81 -9.52 -0.72
C ARG A 308 -10.06 -8.72 -1.00
N GLY A 309 -10.91 -9.35 -1.80
CA GLY A 309 -12.20 -8.83 -2.22
C GLY A 309 -12.07 -7.97 -3.47
N ASN A 310 -13.23 -7.57 -3.98
CA ASN A 310 -13.29 -6.76 -5.18
C ASN A 310 -12.83 -5.33 -4.88
N THR A 311 -12.43 -4.61 -5.92
CA THR A 311 -12.30 -3.15 -5.87
C THR A 311 -13.68 -2.51 -5.62
N THR A 312 -13.72 -1.24 -5.21
CA THR A 312 -15.01 -0.55 -4.99
C THR A 312 -15.83 -0.40 -6.27
N ASP A 313 -15.18 -0.38 -7.44
CA ASP A 313 -15.82 -0.47 -8.76
C ASP A 313 -16.12 -1.92 -9.21
N ARG A 314 -16.07 -2.88 -8.28
CA ARG A 314 -16.49 -4.29 -8.41
C ARG A 314 -15.65 -5.15 -9.34
N ARG A 315 -14.39 -4.82 -9.58
CA ARG A 315 -13.47 -5.70 -10.31
C ARG A 315 -12.96 -6.80 -9.39
N TYR A 316 -12.92 -8.02 -9.91
CA TYR A 316 -12.35 -9.17 -9.22
C TYR A 316 -10.83 -9.02 -9.08
N MET A 317 -10.36 -9.07 -7.83
CA MET A 317 -8.96 -8.92 -7.43
C MET A 317 -8.71 -9.78 -6.17
N PRO A 318 -7.45 -10.16 -5.85
CA PRO A 318 -6.24 -10.01 -6.68
C PRO A 318 -6.31 -10.85 -7.97
N THR A 319 -5.48 -10.52 -8.96
CA THR A 319 -5.45 -11.22 -10.25
C THR A 319 -4.88 -12.63 -10.11
N VAL A 320 -3.85 -12.79 -9.28
CA VAL A 320 -3.16 -14.05 -9.00
C VAL A 320 -2.69 -14.09 -7.54
N ALA A 321 -2.32 -15.27 -7.06
CA ALA A 321 -1.64 -15.43 -5.77
C ALA A 321 -0.30 -16.15 -5.94
N ALA A 322 0.68 -15.81 -5.11
CA ALA A 322 2.00 -16.42 -5.07
C ALA A 322 2.43 -16.78 -3.64
N PRO A 323 3.45 -17.64 -3.44
CA PRO A 323 3.96 -17.96 -2.11
C PRO A 323 4.40 -16.70 -1.37
N GLY A 324 3.80 -16.44 -0.20
CA GLY A 324 4.06 -15.22 0.57
C GLY A 324 4.26 -15.44 2.06
N VAL A 325 4.39 -16.69 2.52
CA VAL A 325 4.49 -17.01 3.95
C VAL A 325 5.74 -17.84 4.22
N GLY A 326 6.62 -17.35 5.09
CA GLY A 326 7.81 -18.08 5.51
C GLY A 326 8.85 -18.30 4.40
N ILE A 327 8.91 -17.41 3.41
CA ILE A 327 9.78 -17.54 2.24
C ILE A 327 11.22 -17.19 2.62
N MET A 328 12.15 -18.09 2.34
CA MET A 328 13.59 -17.86 2.54
C MET A 328 14.14 -16.96 1.44
N THR A 329 14.68 -15.79 1.83
CA THR A 329 15.25 -14.82 0.89
C THR A 329 16.47 -14.11 1.48
N ALA A 330 17.19 -13.36 0.65
CA ALA A 330 18.39 -12.63 1.03
C ALA A 330 18.09 -11.54 2.06
N LEU A 331 19.01 -11.37 3.02
CA LEU A 331 18.96 -10.32 4.04
C LEU A 331 20.17 -9.39 3.94
N PRO A 332 20.04 -8.13 4.41
CA PRO A 332 21.19 -7.24 4.53
C PRO A 332 22.33 -7.89 5.32
N GLY A 333 23.55 -7.77 4.80
CA GLY A 333 24.73 -8.40 5.42
C GLY A 333 25.11 -9.76 4.85
N GLY A 334 24.39 -10.28 3.84
CA GLY A 334 24.79 -11.47 3.08
C GLY A 334 24.22 -12.80 3.58
N GLY A 335 23.29 -12.75 4.54
CA GLY A 335 22.58 -13.92 5.05
C GLY A 335 21.25 -14.19 4.32
N TYR A 336 20.54 -15.22 4.79
CA TYR A 336 19.19 -15.54 4.37
C TYR A 336 18.28 -15.67 5.58
N GLY A 337 17.02 -15.33 5.43
CA GLY A 337 16.02 -15.54 6.47
C GLY A 337 14.60 -15.56 5.92
N ALA A 338 13.68 -16.06 6.74
CA ALA A 338 12.28 -16.14 6.37
C ALA A 338 11.63 -14.75 6.38
N ARG A 339 10.77 -14.50 5.40
CA ARG A 339 9.93 -13.31 5.28
C ARG A 339 8.50 -13.70 4.89
N THR A 340 7.55 -12.87 5.31
CA THR A 340 6.12 -13.08 5.11
C THR A 340 5.48 -11.76 4.68
N GLY A 341 4.57 -11.79 3.72
CA GLY A 341 3.84 -10.64 3.22
C GLY A 341 3.48 -10.77 1.75
N THR A 342 2.47 -10.03 1.29
CA THR A 342 2.17 -9.91 -0.16
C THR A 342 3.32 -9.22 -0.90
N SER A 343 4.09 -8.39 -0.19
CA SER A 343 5.37 -7.83 -0.66
C SER A 343 6.41 -8.89 -1.03
N ILE A 344 6.32 -10.11 -0.49
CA ILE A 344 7.19 -11.25 -0.79
C ILE A 344 6.58 -12.16 -1.85
N ALA A 345 5.25 -12.15 -2.01
CA ALA A 345 4.55 -12.86 -3.07
C ALA A 345 4.70 -12.19 -4.45
N ALA A 346 4.52 -10.86 -4.51
CA ALA A 346 4.66 -10.07 -5.74
C ALA A 346 5.97 -10.34 -6.53
N PRO A 347 7.16 -10.44 -5.90
CA PRO A 347 8.40 -10.68 -6.65
C PRO A 347 8.50 -12.05 -7.31
N PHE A 348 7.73 -13.06 -6.86
CA PHE A 348 7.63 -14.32 -7.63
C PHE A 348 6.99 -14.09 -8.99
N VAL A 349 5.93 -13.28 -9.03
CA VAL A 349 5.21 -12.94 -10.26
C VAL A 349 6.05 -12.00 -11.12
N THR A 350 6.72 -11.02 -10.54
CA THR A 350 7.66 -10.15 -11.27
C THR A 350 8.79 -10.94 -11.91
N GLY A 351 9.41 -11.86 -11.16
CA GLY A 351 10.44 -12.75 -11.69
C GLY A 351 9.92 -13.67 -12.80
N SER A 352 8.71 -14.20 -12.65
CA SER A 352 8.07 -15.02 -13.68
C SER A 352 7.78 -14.22 -14.94
N ALA A 353 7.29 -12.98 -14.80
CA ALA A 353 7.05 -12.06 -15.91
C ALA A 353 8.34 -11.80 -16.69
N ALA A 354 9.47 -11.66 -16.00
CA ALA A 354 10.75 -11.47 -16.66
C ALA A 354 11.24 -12.69 -17.43
N LEU A 355 11.05 -13.90 -16.90
CA LEU A 355 11.36 -15.14 -17.64
C LEU A 355 10.48 -15.28 -18.89
N LEU A 356 9.19 -14.91 -18.78
CA LEU A 356 8.27 -14.89 -19.93
C LEU A 356 8.66 -13.84 -20.96
N MET A 357 9.07 -12.67 -20.51
CA MET A 357 9.62 -11.65 -21.38
C MET A 357 10.88 -12.19 -22.06
N GLU A 358 11.79 -12.88 -21.36
CA GLU A 358 13.06 -13.41 -21.93
C GLU A 358 12.82 -14.41 -23.03
N TRP A 359 11.84 -15.29 -22.82
CA TRP A 359 11.38 -16.21 -23.83
C TRP A 359 10.83 -15.51 -25.08
N GLY A 360 10.23 -14.33 -24.92
CA GLY A 360 9.79 -13.46 -26.01
C GLY A 360 10.90 -12.59 -26.62
N GLU A 361 11.81 -12.01 -25.80
CA GLU A 361 12.88 -11.02 -26.06
C GLU A 361 13.79 -10.84 -24.78
N CYS A 362 15.14 -10.65 -24.82
CA CYS A 362 16.03 -10.45 -23.62
C CYS A 362 15.56 -9.38 -22.58
N VAL A 363 15.81 -9.51 -21.24
CA VAL A 363 15.08 -8.77 -20.15
C VAL A 363 15.89 -8.24 -18.93
N ILE A 364 15.38 -7.17 -18.28
CA ILE A 364 15.75 -6.64 -16.93
C ILE A 364 14.58 -6.80 -15.92
N ILE A 365 14.88 -7.04 -14.63
CA ILE A 365 13.92 -6.96 -13.50
C ILE A 365 14.17 -5.72 -12.65
N LEU A 366 13.11 -5.16 -12.09
CA LEU A 366 13.17 -4.13 -11.05
C LEU A 366 12.36 -4.50 -9.81
N LEU A 367 12.86 -4.06 -8.66
CA LEU A 367 12.11 -3.97 -7.42
C LEU A 367 12.16 -2.59 -6.77
N PHE A 368 10.99 -2.12 -6.33
CA PHE A 368 10.90 -1.02 -5.37
C PHE A 368 11.18 -1.53 -3.96
N LEU A 369 12.14 -0.89 -3.29
CA LEU A 369 12.52 -1.20 -1.92
C LEU A 369 11.81 -0.23 -0.98
N TYR A 370 10.94 -0.76 -0.14
CA TYR A 370 10.48 -0.05 1.03
C TYR A 370 11.54 -0.19 2.11
N VAL A 371 11.86 0.89 2.84
CA VAL A 371 12.68 0.83 4.06
C VAL A 371 11.81 1.24 5.22
#